data_AF-A0A3B0YQ30-F1
#
_entry.id   AF-A0A3B0YQ30-F1
#
_cell.length_a   1.000
_cell.length_b   1.000
_cell.length_c   1.000
_cell.angle_alpha   90.00
_cell.angle_beta   90.00
_cell.angle_gamma   90.00
#
_symmetry.space_group_name_H-M   'P 1'
#
loop_
_entity.id
_entity.type
_entity.pdbx_description
1 polymer ?
#
loop_
_entity_poly.entity_id
_entity_poly.type
_entity_poly.pdbx_seq_one_letter_code
_entity_poly.pdbx_strand_id
1 'polypeptide(L)' 'MADYLYPHDDDRDSNVIEVLIGRLRKKLDPDGTLSPIETLRNRGYRFTLCDNQTE' A
#
# COMPACT_ATOMS: atom_id res chain seq x y z
N MET A 1 10.75 -28.38 -17.71
CA MET A 1 10.39 -27.29 -18.65
C MET A 1 9.30 -26.52 -17.95
N ALA A 2 9.66 -25.35 -17.41
CA ALA A 2 8.89 -24.66 -16.37
C ALA A 2 7.55 -24.15 -16.89
N ASP A 3 6.52 -24.44 -16.09
CA ASP A 3 5.13 -24.06 -16.29
C ASP A 3 4.99 -22.54 -16.35
N TYR A 4 4.33 -22.09 -17.42
CA TYR A 4 3.92 -20.75 -17.82
C TYR A 4 3.83 -19.70 -16.68
N LEU A 5 4.93 -18.98 -16.44
CA LEU A 5 4.98 -17.84 -15.54
C LEU A 5 4.29 -16.66 -16.22
N TYR A 6 2.97 -16.52 -15.97
CA TYR A 6 2.11 -15.39 -16.35
C TYR A 6 2.17 -14.96 -17.83
N PRO A 7 1.33 -15.55 -18.71
CA PRO A 7 0.97 -14.85 -19.93
C PRO A 7 0.07 -13.67 -19.53
N HIS A 8 0.21 -12.57 -20.27
CA HIS A 8 -0.60 -11.36 -20.19
C HIS A 8 -0.01 -10.23 -19.36
N ASP A 9 0.93 -9.59 -20.04
CA ASP A 9 1.57 -8.32 -19.84
C ASP A 9 0.60 -7.10 -19.91
N ASP A 10 -0.67 -7.26 -19.54
CA ASP A 10 -1.78 -6.35 -19.92
C ASP A 10 -2.51 -5.65 -18.76
N ASP A 11 -2.00 -5.72 -17.53
CA ASP A 11 -2.56 -4.97 -16.37
C ASP A 11 -1.49 -4.05 -15.74
N ARG A 12 -0.60 -3.51 -16.57
CA ARG A 12 0.68 -2.91 -16.13
C ARG A 12 0.56 -1.69 -15.19
N ASP A 13 -0.60 -1.06 -14.99
CA ASP A 13 -0.76 0.02 -14.01
C ASP A 13 -2.18 0.10 -13.40
N SER A 14 -2.70 -1.01 -12.87
CA SER A 14 -3.89 -0.94 -12.00
C SER A 14 -3.56 -0.14 -10.73
N ASN A 15 -3.81 1.17 -10.75
CA ASN A 15 -3.67 2.12 -9.62
C ASN A 15 -4.63 1.84 -8.45
N VAL A 16 -5.26 0.66 -8.42
CA VAL A 16 -6.24 0.25 -7.43
C VAL A 16 -5.64 0.27 -6.02
N ILE A 17 -4.37 -0.12 -5.87
CA ILE A 17 -3.68 -0.08 -4.59
C ILE A 17 -3.51 1.36 -4.11
N GLU A 18 -3.11 2.30 -4.98
CA GLU A 18 -3.00 3.71 -4.61
C GLU A 18 -4.34 4.32 -4.21
N VAL A 19 -5.41 4.02 -4.97
CA VAL A 19 -6.76 4.47 -4.64
C VAL A 19 -7.22 3.90 -3.30
N LEU A 20 -6.95 2.63 -3.04
CA LEU A 20 -7.33 1.98 -1.79
C LEU A 20 -6.56 2.58 -0.61
N ILE A 21 -5.25 2.78 -0.72
CA ILE A 21 -4.42 3.41 0.30
C ILE A 21 -4.88 4.85 0.55
N GLY A 22 -5.23 5.61 -0.50
CA GLY A 22 -5.79 6.97 -0.35
C GLY A 22 -7.12 6.99 0.40
N ARG A 23 -8.01 6.02 0.13
CA ARG A 23 -9.27 5.86 0.87
C ARG A 23 -9.03 5.41 2.32
N LEU A 24 -8.07 4.52 2.53
CA LEU A 24 -7.72 4.01 3.86
C LEU A 24 -7.15 5.12 4.75
N ARG A 25 -6.26 5.97 4.20
CA ARG A 25 -5.74 7.16 4.89
C ARG A 25 -6.87 8.07 5.36
N LYS A 26 -7.82 8.41 4.48
CA LYS A 26 -8.99 9.23 4.85
C LYS A 26 -9.91 8.58 5.88
N LYS A 27 -10.02 7.25 5.89
CA LYS A 27 -10.83 6.52 6.87
C LYS A 27 -10.17 6.43 8.23
N LEU A 28 -8.86 6.21 8.28
CA LEU A 28 -8.09 6.07 9.51
C LEU A 28 -7.77 7.42 10.15
N ASP A 29 -7.52 8.43 9.33
CA ASP A 29 -7.07 9.75 9.74
C ASP A 29 -7.76 10.81 8.87
N PRO A 30 -9.05 11.10 9.11
CA PRO A 30 -9.80 12.09 8.33
C PRO A 30 -9.25 13.51 8.50
N ASP A 31 -8.61 13.79 9.64
CA ASP A 31 -8.04 15.09 9.99
C ASP A 31 -6.59 15.27 9.47
N GLY A 32 -5.95 14.17 9.03
CA GLY A 32 -4.60 14.20 8.44
C GLY A 32 -3.47 14.41 9.45
N THR A 33 -3.76 14.28 10.75
CA THR A 33 -2.82 14.58 11.83
C THR A 33 -1.84 13.43 12.09
N LEU A 34 -2.25 12.19 11.82
CA LEU A 34 -1.55 10.97 12.26
C LEU A 34 -0.73 10.31 11.14
N SER A 35 -1.08 10.55 9.87
CA SER A 35 -0.36 9.98 8.70
C SER A 35 0.01 8.49 8.85
N PRO A 36 -0.99 7.59 9.02
CA PRO A 36 -0.80 6.20 9.43
C PRO A 36 -0.04 5.28 8.47
N ILE A 37 0.08 5.67 7.21
CA ILE A 37 0.59 4.82 6.13
C ILE A 37 1.70 5.57 5.44
N GLU A 38 2.92 5.06 5.53
CA GLU A 38 4.09 5.57 4.85
C GLU A 38 4.31 4.84 3.54
N THR A 39 4.58 5.58 2.46
CA THR A 39 4.87 5.00 1.15
C THR A 39 6.39 4.94 0.94
N LEU A 40 6.93 3.73 0.89
CA LEU A 40 8.34 3.47 0.65
C LEU A 40 8.54 3.07 -0.82
N ARG A 41 9.18 3.94 -1.62
CA ARG A 41 9.49 3.64 -3.02
C ARG A 41 10.34 2.37 -3.10
N ASN A 42 9.97 1.46 -4.00
CA ASN A 42 10.59 0.14 -4.19
C ASN A 42 10.45 -0.83 -3.01
N ARG A 43 9.62 -0.52 -2.00
CA ARG A 43 9.34 -1.42 -0.85
C ARG A 43 7.84 -1.61 -0.58
N GLY A 44 6.99 -0.67 -0.99
CA GLY A 44 5.54 -0.74 -0.79
C GLY A 44 5.04 0.24 0.27
N TYR A 45 4.09 -0.19 1.09
CA TYR A 45 3.44 0.65 2.11
C TYR A 45 3.66 0.07 3.51
N ARG A 46 3.93 0.93 4.49
CA ARG A 46 4.16 0.56 5.90
C ARG A 46 3.16 1.28 6.81
N PHE A 47 2.59 0.56 7.76
CA PHE A 47 1.78 1.14 8.83
C PHE A 47 2.68 1.62 9.97
N THR A 48 2.53 2.88 10.36
CA THR A 48 3.34 3.51 11.42
C THR A 48 2.56 3.69 12.72
N LEU A 49 1.21 3.73 12.67
CA LEU A 49 0.37 3.91 13.86
C LEU A 49 0.42 2.73 14.85
N CYS A 50 0.75 1.52 14.40
CA CYS A 50 0.82 0.34 15.27
C CYS A 50 2.22 0.07 15.82
N ASP A 51 3.23 0.88 15.46
CA ASP A 51 4.63 0.70 15.89
C ASP A 51 4.90 1.25 17.30
N ASN A 52 3.85 1.52 18.09
CA ASN A 52 3.97 1.98 19.48
C ASN A 52 4.05 0.83 20.51
N GLN A 53 4.25 -0.41 20.08
CA GLN A 53 4.35 -1.56 20.98
C GLN A 53 5.34 -2.58 20.41
N THR A 54 6.63 -2.46 20.68
CA THR A 54 7.48 -3.55 21.17
C THR A 54 8.79 -2.94 21.70
N GLU A 55 9.14 -3.38 22.90
CA GLU A 55 10.29 -3.04 23.75
C GLU A 55 11.67 -3.07 23.08
#